data_AF-A0A4D7C140-F1
#
_entry.id   AF-A0A4D7C140-F1
#
_cell.length_a   1.000
_cell.length_b   1.000
_cell.length_c   1.000
_cell.angle_alpha   90.00
_cell.angle_beta   90.00
_cell.angle_gamma   90.00
#
_symmetry.space_group_name_H-M   'P 1'
#
loop_
_entity.id
_entity.type
_entity.pdbx_description
1 polymer ?
#
loop_
_entity_poly.entity_id
_entity_poly.type
_entity_poly.pdbx_seq_one_letter_code
_entity_poly.pdbx_strand_id
1 'polypeptide(L)'
;MPPLEPLTEKHVLARTFYLLREVRGADGPTTLWVETGTKGDSGATTGVVIGAGDFARAWASGDNELALRTGINLVVYALTGTYKADQAHVKALLDRLERTR
;
A
#
# COMPACT_ATOMS: atom_id res chain seq x y z
N MET A 1 -6.80 -9.64 16.87
CA MET A 1 -6.32 -9.15 15.57
C MET A 1 -7.07 -7.87 15.22
N PRO A 2 -6.40 -6.85 14.63
CA PRO A 2 -7.09 -5.66 14.15
C PRO A 2 -8.09 -6.01 13.02
N PRO A 3 -9.16 -5.21 12.84
CA PRO A 3 -10.09 -5.39 11.72
C PRO A 3 -9.37 -5.25 10.37
N LEU A 4 -9.76 -6.07 9.40
CA LEU A 4 -9.14 -6.11 8.07
C LEU A 4 -10.13 -5.68 6.99
N GLU A 5 -9.60 -4.99 5.98
CA GLU A 5 -10.30 -4.68 4.74
C GLU A 5 -9.46 -5.11 3.52
N PRO A 6 -10.08 -5.44 2.39
CA PRO A 6 -9.34 -5.77 1.18
C PRO A 6 -8.56 -4.55 0.68
N LEU A 7 -7.33 -4.78 0.25
CA LEU A 7 -6.49 -3.78 -0.40
C LEU A 7 -7.19 -3.32 -1.69
N THR A 8 -7.29 -1.99 -1.85
CA THR A 8 -7.84 -1.37 -3.05
C THR A 8 -6.76 -0.56 -3.76
N GLU A 9 -6.94 -0.27 -5.05
CA GLU A 9 -6.02 0.58 -5.83
C GLU A 9 -5.85 1.99 -5.24
N LYS A 10 -6.81 2.45 -4.42
CA LYS A 10 -6.77 3.77 -3.77
C LYS A 10 -5.85 3.80 -2.56
N HIS A 11 -5.55 2.65 -1.96
CA HIS A 11 -4.71 2.56 -0.77
C HIS A 11 -3.26 2.96 -1.09
N VAL A 12 -2.59 3.70 -0.19
CA VAL A 12 -1.21 4.16 -0.43
C VAL A 12 -0.26 3.01 -0.76
N LEU A 13 -0.35 1.89 -0.04
CA LEU A 13 0.42 0.65 -0.31
C LEU A 13 0.33 0.21 -1.79
N ALA A 14 -0.84 0.29 -2.42
CA ALA A 14 -1.03 -0.06 -3.83
C ALA A 14 -0.38 0.94 -4.81
N ARG A 15 0.18 2.05 -4.30
CA ARG A 15 0.73 3.16 -5.09
C ARG A 15 2.10 3.62 -4.58
N THR A 16 2.74 2.88 -3.68
CA THR A 16 3.98 3.29 -3.02
C THR A 16 5.14 3.37 -4.01
N PHE A 17 5.32 2.33 -4.84
CA PHE A 17 6.36 2.33 -5.88
C PHE A 17 5.72 2.07 -7.25
N TYR A 18 5.15 0.88 -7.43
CA TYR A 18 4.29 0.56 -8.57
C TYR A 18 2.83 0.91 -8.28
N LEU A 19 2.04 1.06 -9.35
CA LEU A 19 0.58 1.08 -9.29
C LEU A 19 0.06 -0.35 -9.42
N LEU A 20 -0.44 -0.90 -8.31
CA LEU A 20 -1.01 -2.25 -8.25
C LEU A 20 -2.50 -2.18 -8.58
N ARG A 21 -2.85 -2.65 -9.79
CA ARG A 21 -4.25 -2.83 -10.21
C ARG A 21 -4.80 -4.20 -9.82
N GLU A 22 -3.91 -5.19 -9.79
CA GLU A 22 -4.18 -6.56 -9.39
C GLU A 22 -3.00 -7.05 -8.56
N VAL A 23 -3.28 -7.90 -7.58
CA VAL A 23 -2.25 -8.63 -6.84
C VAL A 23 -2.24 -10.08 -7.31
N ARG A 24 -1.05 -10.60 -7.61
CA ARG A 24 -0.85 -12.02 -7.91
C ARG A 24 0.06 -12.68 -6.88
N GLY A 25 -0.38 -13.86 -6.44
CA GLY A 25 0.43 -14.82 -5.73
C GLY A 25 1.11 -15.82 -6.67
N ALA A 26 1.54 -16.95 -6.14
CA ALA A 26 2.19 -18.02 -6.88
C ALA A 26 1.26 -18.67 -7.91
N ASP A 27 -0.01 -18.91 -7.54
CA ASP A 27 -0.97 -19.65 -8.37
C ASP A 27 -1.92 -18.75 -9.17
N GLY A 28 -1.77 -17.42 -9.09
CA GLY A 28 -2.59 -16.47 -9.85
C GLY A 28 -3.10 -15.28 -9.04
N PRO A 29 -4.16 -14.60 -9.51
CA PRO A 29 -4.76 -13.45 -8.82
C PRO A 29 -5.21 -13.80 -7.40
N THR A 30 -4.98 -12.88 -6.47
CA THR A 30 -5.35 -13.04 -5.07
C THR A 30 -5.67 -11.69 -4.43
N THR A 31 -6.19 -11.70 -3.20
CA THR A 31 -6.49 -10.48 -2.44
C THR A 31 -5.50 -10.33 -1.28
N LEU A 32 -4.92 -9.13 -1.16
CA LEU A 32 -4.27 -8.71 0.07
C LEU A 32 -5.28 -8.05 0.99
N TRP A 33 -5.16 -8.32 2.27
CA TRP A 33 -5.95 -7.73 3.33
C TRP A 33 -5.04 -6.84 4.16
N VAL A 34 -5.51 -5.64 4.45
CA VAL A 34 -4.80 -4.64 5.23
C VAL A 34 -5.64 -4.24 6.43
N GLU A 35 -4.99 -3.74 7.46
CA GLU A 35 -5.66 -3.11 8.60
C GLU A 35 -6.65 -2.03 8.14
N THR A 36 -7.83 -1.99 8.75
CA THR A 36 -8.87 -1.02 8.39
C THR A 36 -8.48 0.39 8.81
N GLY A 37 -8.77 1.38 7.97
CA GLY A 37 -8.61 2.80 8.32
C GLY A 37 -7.20 3.36 8.07
N THR A 38 -6.35 2.60 7.38
CA THR A 38 -4.96 2.96 7.05
C THR A 38 -4.77 3.34 5.59
N LYS A 39 -5.85 3.74 4.91
CA LYS A 39 -5.85 4.09 3.48
C LYS A 39 -4.89 5.23 3.12
N GLY A 40 -4.51 6.05 4.10
CA GLY A 40 -3.59 7.18 3.97
C GLY A 40 -4.18 8.49 4.49
N ASP A 41 -5.50 8.69 4.38
CA ASP A 41 -6.16 9.95 4.73
C ASP A 41 -6.05 10.30 6.23
N SER A 42 -5.92 9.29 7.08
CA SER A 42 -5.72 9.43 8.52
C SER A 42 -4.27 9.68 8.93
N GLY A 43 -3.31 9.59 8.00
CA GLY A 43 -1.88 9.51 8.32
C GLY A 43 -1.46 8.19 9.00
N ALA A 44 -2.39 7.26 9.20
CA ALA A 44 -2.11 5.97 9.83
C ALA A 44 -1.49 4.99 8.84
N THR A 45 -0.48 4.24 9.28
CA THR A 45 0.17 3.19 8.50
C THR A 45 -0.42 1.82 8.83
N THR A 46 -0.63 0.96 7.82
CA THR A 46 -1.02 -0.44 8.00
C THR A 46 0.05 -1.18 8.81
N GLY A 47 -0.29 -1.65 10.01
CA GLY A 47 0.59 -2.50 10.81
C GLY A 47 0.53 -3.98 10.43
N VAL A 48 -0.58 -4.43 9.83
CA VAL A 48 -0.83 -5.82 9.46
C VAL A 48 -1.28 -5.96 8.02
N VAL A 49 -0.54 -6.76 7.24
CA VAL A 49 -0.90 -7.18 5.88
C VAL A 49 -0.98 -8.70 5.83
N ILE A 50 -2.07 -9.25 5.28
CA ILE A 50 -2.30 -10.70 5.15
C ILE A 50 -2.66 -11.04 3.71
N GLY A 51 -2.10 -12.14 3.21
CA GLY A 51 -2.36 -12.62 1.86
C GLY A 51 -2.35 -14.13 1.76
N ALA A 52 -3.26 -14.70 0.96
CA ALA A 52 -3.40 -16.15 0.80
C ALA A 52 -2.65 -16.73 -0.41
N GLY A 53 -1.97 -15.90 -1.21
CA GLY A 53 -1.41 -16.29 -2.50
C GLY A 53 -0.03 -16.95 -2.49
N ASP A 54 0.49 -17.44 -1.36
CA ASP A 54 1.84 -18.01 -1.26
C ASP A 54 2.92 -17.09 -1.91
N PHE A 55 2.97 -15.85 -1.42
CA PHE A 55 3.86 -14.83 -1.96
C PHE A 55 5.33 -15.19 -1.81
N ALA A 56 5.69 -15.95 -0.78
CA ALA A 56 7.07 -16.40 -0.57
C ALA A 56 7.55 -17.23 -1.76
N ARG A 57 6.75 -18.21 -2.23
CA ARG A 57 7.07 -19.00 -3.43
C ARG A 57 7.11 -18.12 -4.69
N ALA A 58 6.16 -17.20 -4.83
CA ALA A 58 6.10 -16.30 -5.99
C ALA A 58 7.32 -15.36 -6.08
N TRP A 59 7.84 -14.90 -4.95
CA TRP A 59 9.02 -14.05 -4.89
C TRP A 59 10.32 -14.84 -5.03
N ALA A 60 10.36 -16.07 -4.53
CA ALA A 60 11.52 -16.95 -4.65
C ALA A 60 11.79 -17.38 -6.10
N SER A 61 10.74 -17.55 -6.92
CA SER A 61 10.93 -17.91 -8.34
C SER A 61 11.43 -16.75 -9.20
N GLY A 62 11.05 -15.51 -8.89
CA GLY A 62 11.43 -14.33 -9.67
C GLY A 62 10.72 -14.19 -11.03
N ASP A 63 10.00 -15.21 -11.50
CA ASP A 63 9.37 -15.23 -12.82
C ASP A 63 8.00 -14.52 -12.87
N ASN A 64 7.44 -14.15 -11.72
CA ASN A 64 6.15 -13.47 -11.63
C ASN A 64 6.34 -11.98 -11.33
N GLU A 65 6.37 -11.17 -12.39
CA GLU A 65 6.57 -9.72 -12.28
C GLU A 65 5.50 -9.04 -11.40
N LEU A 66 4.23 -9.46 -11.48
CA LEU A 66 3.15 -8.87 -10.68
C LEU A 66 3.30 -9.18 -9.19
N ALA A 67 3.76 -10.39 -8.86
CA ALA A 67 4.11 -10.73 -7.48
C ALA A 67 5.31 -9.91 -6.99
N LEU A 68 6.36 -9.75 -7.80
CA LEU A 68 7.52 -8.93 -7.47
C LEU A 68 7.14 -7.46 -7.20
N ARG A 69 6.29 -6.87 -8.05
CA ARG A 69 5.78 -5.50 -7.86
C ARG A 69 5.05 -5.34 -6.52
N THR A 70 4.27 -6.37 -6.15
CA THR A 70 3.58 -6.40 -4.85
C THR A 70 4.58 -6.43 -3.69
N GLY A 71 5.63 -7.26 -3.79
CA GLY A 71 6.69 -7.34 -2.77
C GLY A 71 7.47 -6.03 -2.63
N ILE A 72 7.86 -5.39 -3.74
CA ILE A 72 8.55 -4.10 -3.74
C ILE A 72 7.67 -3.03 -3.09
N ASN A 73 6.39 -2.95 -3.45
CA ASN A 73 5.46 -2.01 -2.82
C ASN A 73 5.34 -2.23 -1.31
N LEU A 74 5.28 -3.49 -0.86
CA LEU A 74 5.21 -3.83 0.55
C LEU A 74 6.46 -3.37 1.31
N VAL A 75 7.65 -3.65 0.79
CA VAL A 75 8.92 -3.25 1.42
C VAL A 75 9.05 -1.74 1.49
N VAL A 76 8.81 -1.03 0.37
CA VAL A 76 8.89 0.44 0.37
C VAL A 76 7.84 1.03 1.31
N TYR A 77 6.62 0.48 1.34
CA TYR A 77 5.58 0.96 2.26
C TYR A 77 5.97 0.73 3.72
N ALA A 78 6.52 -0.43 4.07
CA ALA A 78 6.99 -0.70 5.42
C ALA A 78 8.11 0.26 5.86
N LEU A 79 8.99 0.65 4.93
CA LEU A 79 10.13 1.53 5.22
C LEU A 79 9.78 3.03 5.21
N THR A 80 8.71 3.42 4.54
CA THR A 80 8.37 4.84 4.31
C THR A 80 6.98 5.23 4.82
N GLY A 81 6.21 4.25 5.31
CA GLY A 81 4.84 4.43 5.77
C GLY A 81 3.95 5.06 4.71
N THR A 82 3.13 6.00 5.15
CA THR A 82 2.17 6.73 4.30
C THR A 82 2.72 8.03 3.73
N TYR A 83 4.03 8.17 3.48
CA TYR A 83 4.61 9.44 3.00
C TYR A 83 3.93 10.02 1.75
N LYS A 84 3.39 9.18 0.86
CA LYS A 84 2.63 9.61 -0.32
C LYS A 84 1.22 10.12 -0.01
N ALA A 85 0.65 9.82 1.15
CA ALA A 85 -0.59 10.43 1.61
C ALA A 85 -0.37 11.83 2.17
N ASP A 86 0.80 12.12 2.75
CA ASP A 86 1.10 13.45 3.29
C ASP A 86 1.05 14.55 2.22
N GLN A 87 1.31 14.20 0.95
CA GLN A 87 1.14 15.08 -0.20
C GLN A 87 -0.30 15.61 -0.36
N ALA A 88 -1.33 14.88 0.09
CA ALA A 88 -2.72 15.33 0.01
C ALA A 88 -2.99 16.53 0.95
N HIS A 89 -2.24 16.65 2.05
CA HIS A 89 -2.39 17.72 3.02
C HIS A 89 -1.58 18.99 2.66
N VAL A 90 -0.65 18.91 1.71
CA VAL A 90 0.19 20.04 1.29
C VAL A 90 -0.64 21.23 0.84
N LYS A 91 -1.72 21.01 0.07
CA LYS A 91 -2.57 22.11 -0.39
C LYS A 91 -3.22 22.85 0.78
N ALA A 92 -3.74 22.13 1.77
CA ALA A 92 -4.33 22.74 2.96
C ALA A 92 -3.29 23.51 3.81
N LEU A 93 -2.03 23.06 3.80
CA LEU A 93 -0.92 23.76 4.45
C LEU A 93 -0.53 25.04 3.69
N LEU A 94 -0.50 25.01 2.35
CA LEU A 94 -0.24 26.18 1.50
C LEU A 94 -1.34 27.24 1.66
N ASP A 95 -2.61 26.84 1.58
CA ASP A 95 -3.76 27.74 1.76
C ASP A 95 -3.74 28.44 3.15
N ARG A 96 -3.24 27.74 4.18
CA ARG A 96 -3.04 28.32 5.53
C ARG A 96 -1.92 29.34 5.56
N LEU A 97 -0.77 29.05 4.94
CA LEU A 97 0.36 29.99 4.91
C LEU A 97 0.01 31.27 4.15
N GLU A 98 -0.74 31.18 3.05
CA GLU A 98 -1.20 32.36 2.29
C GLU A 98 -2.17 33.23 3.10
N ARG A 99 -3.07 32.64 3.89
CA ARG A 99 -4.01 33.38 4.76
C ARG A 99 -3.38 34.06 5.97
N THR A 100 -2.15 33.68 6.34
CA THR A 100 -1.45 34.23 7.52
C THR A 100 -0.50 35.37 7.12
N ARG A 101 -0.46 35.74 5.84
CA ARG A 101 0.28 36.88 5.29
C ARG A 101 -0.67 38.03 4.97
#